data_AF-A0A661R0V4-F1
#
_entry.id   AF-A0A661R0V4-F1
#
_cell.length_a   1.000
_cell.length_b   1.000
_cell.length_c   1.000
_cell.angle_alpha   90.00
_cell.angle_beta   90.00
_cell.angle_gamma   90.00
#
_symmetry.space_group_name_H-M   'P 1'
#
loop_
_entity.id
_entity.type
_entity.pdbx_description
1 polymer ?
#
loop_
_entity_poly.entity_id
_entity_poly.type
_entity_poly.pdbx_seq_one_letter_code
_entity_poly.pdbx_strand_id
1 'polypeptide(L)'
;MLALGERFKSYEAEGTVFGAINKKQFQNLPSIAPQPDIVSSFEKLAYPLDENIRSFEEEIRTLSETRDTLLPKLISGELRVPDAEKLVEGMV
;
A
#
# COMPACT_ATOMS: atom_id res chain seq x y z
N MET A 1 -0.33 -11.93 -5.27
CA MET A 1 1.12 -12.08 -5.54
C MET A 1 1.78 -13.30 -4.90
N LEU A 2 1.16 -13.98 -3.91
CA LEU A 2 1.75 -15.12 -3.19
C LEU A 2 2.17 -16.30 -4.08
N ALA A 3 1.44 -16.57 -5.17
CA ALA A 3 1.72 -17.70 -6.07
C ALA A 3 3.09 -17.63 -6.77
N LEU A 4 3.66 -16.44 -6.91
CA LEU A 4 4.99 -16.23 -7.51
C LEU A 4 6.10 -16.04 -6.48
N GLY A 5 5.77 -15.99 -5.17
CA GLY A 5 6.71 -15.67 -4.10
C GLY A 5 7.93 -16.59 -4.06
N GLU A 6 7.73 -17.92 -4.10
CA GLU A 6 8.83 -18.89 -4.12
C GLU A 6 9.71 -18.78 -5.38
N ARG A 7 9.14 -18.36 -6.51
CA ARG A 7 9.87 -18.16 -7.76
C ARG A 7 10.62 -16.83 -7.78
N PHE A 8 10.13 -15.82 -7.08
CA PHE A 8 10.86 -14.56 -6.93
C PHE A 8 12.05 -14.70 -5.99
N LYS A 9 11.96 -15.54 -4.95
CA LYS A 9 13.10 -15.90 -4.09
C LYS A 9 14.30 -16.45 -4.88
N SER A 10 14.07 -17.22 -5.94
CA SER A 10 15.20 -17.74 -6.75
C SER A 10 15.93 -16.64 -7.55
N TYR A 11 15.28 -15.52 -7.86
CA TYR A 11 15.93 -14.39 -8.53
C TYR A 11 16.67 -13.46 -7.55
N GLU A 12 16.44 -13.58 -6.24
CA GLU A 12 17.21 -12.90 -5.20
C GLU A 12 18.55 -13.59 -4.90
N ALA A 13 18.73 -14.85 -5.35
CA ALA A 13 19.88 -15.69 -5.02
C ALA A 13 20.99 -15.75 -6.09
N GLU A 14 20.71 -15.34 -7.35
CA GLU A 14 21.64 -15.47 -8.48
C GLU A 14 22.11 -14.10 -9.03
N GLY A 15 23.10 -13.45 -8.39
CA GLY A 15 23.82 -12.28 -8.96
C GLY A 15 24.33 -11.23 -7.97
N THR A 16 25.42 -10.53 -8.31
CA THR A 16 26.27 -9.70 -7.42
C THR A 16 25.56 -8.59 -6.64
N VAL A 17 25.72 -8.60 -5.31
CA VAL A 17 25.42 -7.56 -4.30
C VAL A 17 23.94 -7.11 -4.15
N PHE A 18 23.14 -7.13 -5.21
CA PHE A 18 21.70 -6.83 -5.17
C PHE A 18 20.91 -7.88 -5.95
N GLY A 19 20.05 -8.63 -5.26
CA GLY A 19 19.09 -9.53 -5.89
C GLY A 19 18.03 -8.73 -6.65
N ALA A 20 17.92 -8.95 -7.97
CA ALA A 20 16.95 -8.26 -8.80
C ALA A 20 16.57 -9.13 -10.01
N ILE A 21 15.28 -9.14 -10.35
CA ILE A 21 14.79 -9.77 -11.57
C ILE A 21 15.23 -8.95 -12.79
N ASN A 22 15.98 -9.58 -13.71
CA ASN A 22 16.37 -8.94 -14.96
C ASN A 22 15.29 -9.10 -16.04
N LYS A 23 15.40 -8.32 -17.13
CA LYS A 23 14.42 -8.32 -18.23
C LYS A 23 14.16 -9.72 -18.82
N LYS A 24 15.21 -10.52 -18.99
CA LYS A 24 15.12 -11.87 -19.56
C LYS A 24 14.38 -12.81 -18.60
N GLN A 25 14.67 -12.72 -17.31
CA GLN A 25 13.98 -13.51 -16.27
C GLN A 25 12.49 -13.13 -16.21
N PHE A 26 12.16 -11.84 -16.24
CA PHE A 26 10.77 -11.36 -16.22
C PHE A 26 9.96 -11.86 -17.43
N GLN A 27 10.53 -11.78 -18.64
CA GLN A 27 9.87 -12.26 -19.86
C GLN A 27 9.64 -13.77 -19.86
N ASN A 28 10.45 -14.53 -19.14
CA ASN A 28 10.34 -15.98 -19.03
C ASN A 28 9.45 -16.44 -17.87
N LEU A 29 8.81 -15.52 -17.15
CA LEU A 29 7.87 -15.89 -16.09
C LEU A 29 6.66 -16.59 -16.70
N PRO A 30 6.31 -17.81 -16.22
CA PRO A 30 5.12 -18.48 -16.70
C PRO A 30 3.90 -17.66 -16.29
N SER A 31 3.13 -17.27 -17.28
CA SER A 31 1.87 -16.55 -17.12
C SER A 31 0.79 -17.25 -17.92
N ILE A 32 -0.44 -17.15 -17.43
CA ILE A 32 -1.62 -17.53 -18.20
C ILE A 32 -2.17 -16.28 -18.87
N ALA A 33 -2.65 -16.42 -20.10
CA ALA A 33 -3.34 -15.37 -20.84
C ALA A 33 -4.83 -15.77 -20.97
N PRO A 34 -5.65 -15.56 -19.92
CA PRO A 34 -7.08 -15.84 -19.98
C PRO A 34 -7.78 -14.91 -20.97
N GLN A 35 -9.00 -15.28 -21.38
CA GLN A 35 -9.79 -14.43 -22.26
C GLN A 35 -10.15 -13.10 -21.58
N PRO A 36 -10.30 -11.99 -22.33
CA PRO A 36 -10.52 -10.66 -21.76
C PRO A 36 -11.78 -10.53 -20.89
N ASP A 37 -12.81 -11.34 -21.16
CA ASP A 37 -14.06 -11.40 -20.40
C ASP A 37 -13.85 -11.98 -18.99
N ILE A 38 -12.99 -13.00 -18.85
CA ILE A 38 -12.59 -13.57 -17.56
C ILE A 38 -11.82 -12.54 -16.75
N VAL A 39 -10.88 -11.84 -17.39
CA VAL A 39 -10.11 -10.75 -16.74
C VAL A 39 -11.04 -9.66 -16.25
N SER A 40 -11.97 -9.19 -17.10
CA SER A 40 -12.93 -8.15 -16.72
C SER A 40 -13.85 -8.58 -15.58
N SER A 41 -14.27 -9.85 -15.56
CA SER A 41 -15.15 -10.38 -14.51
C SER A 41 -14.42 -10.49 -13.18
N PHE A 42 -13.16 -10.92 -13.19
CA PHE A 42 -12.30 -10.89 -12.01
C PHE A 42 -12.07 -9.46 -11.51
N GLU A 43 -11.74 -8.53 -12.41
CA GLU A 43 -11.45 -7.14 -12.07
C GLU A 43 -12.64 -6.47 -11.36
N LYS A 44 -13.87 -6.72 -11.83
CA LYS A 44 -15.09 -6.20 -11.18
C LYS A 44 -15.24 -6.63 -9.72
N LEU A 45 -14.65 -7.76 -9.33
CA LEU A 45 -14.68 -8.28 -7.97
C LEU A 45 -13.47 -7.82 -7.15
N ALA A 46 -12.28 -7.84 -7.75
CA ALA A 46 -11.02 -7.52 -7.07
C ALA A 46 -10.85 -6.01 -6.87
N TYR A 47 -11.12 -5.21 -7.91
CA TYR A 47 -10.94 -3.76 -7.90
C TYR A 47 -11.57 -3.05 -6.69
N PRO A 48 -12.85 -3.26 -6.32
CA PRO A 48 -13.42 -2.57 -5.16
C PRO A 48 -12.75 -2.98 -3.84
N LEU A 49 -12.20 -4.19 -3.73
CA LEU A 49 -11.46 -4.62 -2.55
C LEU A 49 -10.11 -3.89 -2.48
N ASP A 50 -9.39 -3.81 -3.59
CA ASP A 50 -8.11 -3.12 -3.66
C ASP A 50 -8.27 -1.61 -3.40
N GLU A 51 -9.30 -0.98 -3.96
CA GLU A 51 -9.60 0.44 -3.68
C GLU A 51 -9.94 0.68 -2.20
N ASN A 52 -10.71 -0.22 -1.57
CA ASN A 52 -11.00 -0.10 -0.15
C ASN A 52 -9.73 -0.25 0.71
N ILE A 53 -8.89 -1.24 0.40
CA ILE A 53 -7.61 -1.44 1.10
C ILE A 53 -6.78 -0.17 1.01
N ARG A 54 -6.63 0.38 -0.21
CA ARG A 54 -5.88 1.61 -0.42
C ARG A 54 -6.47 2.78 0.37
N SER A 55 -7.79 2.98 0.31
CA SER A 55 -8.47 4.05 1.03
C SER A 55 -8.26 3.94 2.55
N PHE A 56 -8.37 2.73 3.10
CA PHE A 56 -8.16 2.51 4.52
C PHE A 56 -6.70 2.68 4.94
N GLU A 57 -5.75 2.27 4.10
CA GLU A 57 -4.33 2.52 4.36
C GLU A 57 -4.02 4.03 4.38
N GLU A 58 -4.58 4.79 3.44
CA GLU A 58 -4.45 6.25 3.39
C GLU A 58 -5.07 6.90 4.64
N GLU A 59 -6.27 6.49 5.04
CA GLU A 59 -6.96 6.99 6.24
C GLU A 59 -6.18 6.66 7.53
N ILE A 60 -5.74 5.41 7.69
CA ILE A 60 -4.95 4.99 8.85
C ILE A 60 -3.66 5.80 8.95
N ARG A 61 -2.98 6.05 7.83
CA ARG A 61 -1.77 6.87 7.80
C ARG A 61 -2.07 8.28 8.28
N THR A 62 -3.08 8.94 7.71
CA THR A 62 -3.47 10.30 8.08
C THR A 62 -3.89 10.41 9.55
N LEU A 63 -4.69 9.46 10.05
CA LEU A 63 -5.11 9.43 11.45
C LEU A 63 -3.93 9.20 12.40
N SER A 64 -3.01 8.31 12.03
CA SER A 64 -1.81 8.04 12.84
C SER A 64 -0.89 9.25 12.90
N GLU A 65 -0.64 9.90 11.76
CA GLU A 65 0.17 11.12 11.69
C GLU A 65 -0.48 12.27 12.49
N THR A 66 -1.80 12.42 12.39
CA THR A 66 -2.56 13.42 13.15
C THR A 66 -2.45 13.18 14.64
N ARG A 67 -2.65 11.93 15.09
CA ARG A 67 -2.48 11.53 16.49
C ARG A 67 -1.06 11.82 16.97
N ASP A 68 -0.06 11.37 16.24
CA ASP A 68 1.35 11.48 16.64
C ASP A 68 1.84 12.93 16.65
N THR A 69 1.21 13.80 15.86
CA THR A 69 1.47 15.24 15.87
C THR A 69 0.77 15.98 17.02
N LEU A 70 -0.51 15.67 17.26
CA LEU A 70 -1.32 16.41 18.22
C LEU A 70 -1.13 15.92 19.66
N LEU A 71 -1.00 14.61 19.88
CA LEU A 71 -0.97 14.02 21.22
C LEU A 71 0.20 14.57 22.09
N PRO A 72 1.44 14.69 21.59
CA PRO A 72 2.52 15.28 22.38
C PRO A 72 2.27 16.74 22.77
N LYS A 73 1.66 17.53 21.87
CA LYS A 73 1.35 18.96 22.10
C LYS A 73 0.20 19.15 23.09
N LEU A 74 -0.78 18.25 23.06
CA LEU A 74 -1.88 18.23 24.03
C LEU A 74 -1.38 17.83 25.43
N ILE A 75 -0.51 16.81 25.52
CA ILE A 75 0.06 16.34 26.80
C ILE A 75 0.97 17.40 27.43
N SER A 76 1.82 18.06 26.63
CA SER A 76 2.67 19.17 27.12
C SER A 76 1.88 20.43 27.46
N GLY A 77 0.65 20.55 26.96
CA GLY A 77 -0.19 21.72 27.13
C GLY A 77 0.16 22.89 26.20
N GLU A 78 1.07 22.69 25.24
CA GLU A 78 1.40 23.65 24.18
C GLU A 78 0.21 23.90 23.24
N LEU A 79 -0.69 22.92 23.12
CA LEU A 79 -1.94 23.02 22.37
C LEU A 79 -3.12 22.76 23.30
N ARG A 80 -4.17 23.59 23.21
CA ARG A 80 -5.45 23.36 23.90
C ARG A 80 -6.45 22.71 22.95
N VAL A 81 -7.38 21.93 23.49
CA VAL A 81 -8.39 21.21 22.70
C VAL A 81 -9.19 22.12 21.75
N PRO A 82 -9.69 23.31 22.15
CA PRO A 82 -10.42 24.19 21.24
C PRO A 82 -9.58 24.73 20.08
N ASP A 83 -8.25 24.83 20.25
CA ASP A 83 -7.33 25.26 19.20
C ASP A 83 -7.01 24.11 18.24
N ALA A 84 -6.93 22.88 18.77
CA ALA A 84 -6.74 21.67 17.98
C ALA A 84 -7.95 21.39 17.07
N GLU A 85 -9.17 21.56 17.57
CA GLU A 85 -10.41 21.38 16.80
C GLU A 85 -10.43 22.27 15.54
N LYS A 86 -10.08 23.55 15.69
CA LYS A 86 -10.00 24.51 14.57
C LYS A 86 -8.93 24.14 13.53
N LEU A 87 -7.82 23.55 13.96
CA LEU A 87 -6.75 23.11 13.06
C LEU A 87 -7.21 21.90 12.23
N VAL A 88 -7.92 20.96 12.84
CA VAL A 88 -8.43 19.76 12.16
C VAL A 88 -9.58 20.11 11.19
N GLU A 89 -10.49 21.03 11.56
CA GLU A 89 -11.56 21.50 10.68
C GLU A 89 -11.05 22.17 9.39
N GLY A 90 -9.84 22.75 9.40
CA GLY A 90 -9.22 23.35 8.22
C GLY A 90 -8.44 22.38 7.32
N MET A 91 -8.28 21.11 7.73
CA MET A 91 -7.53 20.08 7.00
C MET A 91 -8.42 19.09 6.23
N VAL A 92 -9.75 19.19 6.39
CA VAL A 92 -10.77 18.36 5.71
C VAL A 92 -11.38 19.11 4.55
#